data_AF-A0A3M9Z8D8-F1
#
_entry.id   AF-A0A3M9Z8D8-F1
#
_cell.length_a   1.000
_cell.length_b   1.000
_cell.length_c   1.000
_cell.angle_alpha   90.00
_cell.angle_beta   90.00
_cell.angle_gamma   90.00
#
_symmetry.space_group_name_H-M   'P 1'
#
loop_
_entity.id
_entity.type
_entity.pdbx_description
1 polymer ?
#
loop_
_entity_poly.entity_id
_entity_poly.type
_entity_poly.pdbx_seq_one_letter_code
_entity_poly.pdbx_strand_id
1 'polypeptide(L)'
;MTTDQQLDLIEYPESDGKPMTESDPTRDYLVYCVEALDLYFQSRENVYVSGNLFVYYRQGDPKAVVSPDVFVVFGASKRKRRSYQAWKENNKLPDFVMEITSKTTRIEDERDKPSLYAQLGVQEYFQYDPTGDYLQPQLKGFRLLEGQYQPIPAETRPNALLCIPSQVLGLELWLIESAFSLLFNFDNGHAIQRELRFFDPNTGEKLPNYKEARQARALAELAKEQAELAKEEAEQARDQAEQARDQAEQARDQAEQAKDQAEQARRLAVPRLLALGLTVEQVADALQLSMQQIEALRQDGGDASST
;
A
#
# COMPACT_ATOMS: atom_id res chain seq x y z
N MET A 1 -15.67 -49.58 29.90
CA MET A 1 -15.54 -48.30 29.18
C MET A 1 -15.25 -48.63 27.74
N THR A 2 -15.88 -47.96 26.79
CA THR A 2 -15.55 -48.11 25.36
C THR A 2 -14.18 -47.47 25.10
N THR A 3 -13.50 -47.87 24.02
CA THR A 3 -12.21 -47.28 23.61
C THR A 3 -12.30 -45.76 23.47
N ASP A 4 -13.43 -45.24 22.97
CA ASP A 4 -13.71 -43.80 22.88
C ASP A 4 -13.77 -43.11 24.26
N GLN A 5 -14.44 -43.73 25.24
CA GLN A 5 -14.50 -43.21 26.61
C GLN A 5 -13.13 -43.17 27.30
N GLN A 6 -12.18 -43.99 26.84
CA GLN A 6 -10.82 -44.06 27.37
C GLN A 6 -9.90 -42.99 26.75
N LEU A 7 -10.20 -42.55 25.51
CA LEU A 7 -9.49 -41.46 24.84
C LEU A 7 -9.88 -40.07 25.37
N ASP A 8 -11.13 -39.90 25.82
CA ASP A 8 -11.62 -38.64 26.40
C ASP A 8 -11.00 -38.30 27.76
N LEU A 9 -10.41 -39.29 28.45
CA LEU A 9 -9.75 -39.13 29.74
C LEU A 9 -8.28 -38.69 29.62
N ILE A 10 -7.72 -38.67 28.42
CA ILE A 10 -6.33 -38.33 28.19
C ILE A 10 -6.20 -36.81 28.13
N GLU A 11 -5.40 -36.25 29.06
CA GLU A 11 -5.08 -34.83 29.07
C GLU A 11 -4.00 -34.52 28.02
N TYR A 12 -4.27 -33.49 27.22
CA TYR A 12 -3.33 -32.94 26.24
C TYR A 12 -2.90 -31.56 26.73
N PRO A 13 -1.67 -31.41 27.26
CA PRO A 13 -1.17 -30.13 27.72
C PRO A 13 -1.21 -29.04 26.63
N GLU A 14 -1.13 -27.79 27.05
CA GLU A 14 -1.10 -26.63 26.14
C GLU A 14 0.27 -25.94 26.13
N SER A 15 1.20 -26.43 26.96
CA SER A 15 2.57 -25.97 27.11
C SER A 15 3.41 -27.10 27.68
N ASP A 16 4.73 -27.03 27.49
CA ASP A 16 5.72 -27.91 28.11
C ASP A 16 6.06 -27.49 29.56
N GLY A 17 5.42 -26.43 30.07
CA GLY A 17 5.65 -25.87 31.40
C GLY A 17 6.92 -25.04 31.52
N LYS A 18 7.66 -24.83 30.43
CA LYS A 18 8.86 -23.97 30.41
C LYS A 18 8.49 -22.54 30.00
N PRO A 19 9.24 -21.54 30.45
CA PRO A 19 9.10 -20.18 29.93
C PRO A 19 9.38 -20.15 28.42
N MET A 20 8.49 -19.55 27.64
CA MET A 20 8.73 -19.25 26.23
C MET A 20 9.82 -18.17 26.16
N THR A 21 11.06 -18.60 25.92
CA THR A 21 12.24 -17.73 26.00
C THR A 21 12.78 -17.54 24.59
N GLU A 22 12.22 -16.56 23.87
CA GLU A 22 12.66 -16.21 22.52
C GLU A 22 13.49 -14.93 22.51
N SER A 23 14.43 -14.84 21.57
CA SER A 23 15.16 -13.60 21.30
C SER A 23 14.24 -12.57 20.63
N ASP A 24 14.53 -11.27 20.77
CA ASP A 24 13.76 -10.22 20.10
C ASP A 24 13.68 -10.43 18.57
N PRO A 25 14.78 -10.72 17.84
CA PRO A 25 14.70 -11.04 16.41
C PRO A 25 13.78 -12.21 16.09
N THR A 26 13.88 -13.32 16.85
CA THR A 26 13.02 -14.50 16.64
C THR A 26 11.56 -14.16 16.84
N ARG A 27 11.23 -13.46 17.95
CA ARG A 27 9.86 -13.03 18.26
C ARG A 27 9.32 -12.11 17.17
N ASP A 28 10.09 -11.12 16.74
CA ASP A 28 9.63 -10.12 15.78
C ASP A 28 9.29 -10.75 14.41
N TYR A 29 10.07 -11.75 13.97
CA TYR A 29 9.78 -12.48 12.73
C TYR A 29 8.67 -13.51 12.86
N LEU A 30 8.53 -14.17 14.01
CA LEU A 30 7.37 -15.00 14.28
C LEU A 30 6.08 -14.16 14.17
N VAL A 31 6.05 -13.01 14.86
CA VAL A 31 4.91 -12.09 14.82
C VAL A 31 4.66 -11.61 13.39
N TYR A 32 5.70 -11.14 12.69
CA TYR A 32 5.57 -10.71 11.29
C TYR A 32 4.93 -11.81 10.41
N CYS A 33 5.46 -13.03 10.48
CA CYS A 33 5.00 -14.11 9.60
C CYS A 33 3.56 -14.51 9.87
N VAL A 34 3.17 -14.65 11.15
CA VAL A 34 1.79 -14.97 11.51
C VAL A 34 0.83 -13.86 11.09
N GLU A 35 1.17 -12.59 11.37
CA GLU A 35 0.31 -11.45 11.02
C GLU A 35 0.17 -11.26 9.51
N ALA A 36 1.28 -11.33 8.76
CA ALA A 36 1.28 -11.14 7.31
C ALA A 36 0.47 -12.24 6.60
N LEU A 37 0.63 -13.51 7.00
CA LEU A 37 -0.11 -14.62 6.43
C LEU A 37 -1.58 -14.61 6.84
N ASP A 38 -1.92 -14.26 8.08
CA ASP A 38 -3.31 -14.16 8.52
C ASP A 38 -4.06 -13.03 7.78
N LEU A 39 -3.39 -11.89 7.55
CA LEU A 39 -3.86 -10.80 6.70
C LEU A 39 -4.04 -11.22 5.25
N TYR A 40 -3.06 -11.91 4.66
CA TYR A 40 -3.13 -12.36 3.28
C TYR A 40 -4.30 -13.31 3.05
N PHE A 41 -4.52 -14.24 3.98
CA PHE A 41 -5.63 -15.18 3.93
C PHE A 41 -6.90 -14.67 4.62
N GLN A 42 -7.03 -13.38 4.97
CA GLN A 42 -8.16 -12.88 5.77
C GLN A 42 -9.53 -13.14 5.14
N SER A 43 -9.62 -13.14 3.81
CA SER A 43 -10.85 -13.40 3.06
C SER A 43 -11.18 -14.89 2.88
N ARG A 44 -10.28 -15.79 3.30
CA ARG A 44 -10.45 -17.24 3.20
C ARG A 44 -10.73 -17.85 4.57
N GLU A 45 -12.01 -18.09 4.87
CA GLU A 45 -12.45 -18.59 6.19
C GLU A 45 -11.89 -19.98 6.55
N ASN A 46 -11.55 -20.78 5.54
CA ASN A 46 -11.03 -22.14 5.66
C ASN A 46 -9.50 -22.21 5.53
N VAL A 47 -8.78 -21.15 5.91
CA VAL A 47 -7.31 -21.17 6.01
C VAL A 47 -6.92 -20.71 7.41
N TYR A 48 -6.36 -21.63 8.20
CA TYR A 48 -5.92 -21.36 9.55
C TYR A 48 -4.42 -21.06 9.57
N VAL A 49 -4.04 -19.92 10.13
CA VAL A 49 -2.64 -19.49 10.32
C VAL A 49 -2.39 -19.36 11.81
N SER A 50 -1.29 -19.92 12.30
CA SER A 50 -0.87 -19.74 13.69
C SER A 50 0.62 -20.02 13.85
N GLY A 51 1.10 -19.98 15.09
CA GLY A 51 2.51 -20.13 15.45
C GLY A 51 2.64 -20.31 16.95
N ASN A 52 3.74 -20.92 17.41
CA ASN A 52 3.97 -21.27 18.82
C ASN A 52 2.75 -21.91 19.50
N LEU A 53 2.08 -22.82 18.78
CA LEU A 53 0.91 -23.55 19.25
C LEU A 53 1.16 -25.05 19.11
N PHE A 54 0.85 -25.79 20.17
CA PHE A 54 0.94 -27.25 20.12
C PHE A 54 0.00 -27.85 19.07
N VAL A 55 0.57 -28.66 18.18
CA VAL A 55 -0.10 -29.45 17.14
C VAL A 55 0.03 -30.92 17.50
N TYR A 56 -1.05 -31.48 18.04
CA TYR A 56 -1.18 -32.91 18.31
C TYR A 56 -1.61 -33.65 17.05
N TYR A 57 -0.75 -34.54 16.56
CA TYR A 57 -0.96 -35.26 15.31
C TYR A 57 -1.47 -36.71 15.52
N ARG A 58 -1.54 -37.19 16.75
CA ARG A 58 -2.09 -38.53 17.08
C ARG A 58 -2.96 -38.49 18.33
N GLN A 59 -4.21 -38.95 18.20
CA GLN A 59 -5.11 -39.12 19.34
C GLN A 59 -4.65 -40.32 20.18
N GLY A 60 -4.71 -40.18 21.49
CA GLY A 60 -4.32 -41.19 22.48
C GLY A 60 -2.88 -41.05 22.98
N ASP A 61 -2.09 -40.15 22.38
CA ASP A 61 -0.65 -40.03 22.65
C ASP A 61 -0.27 -38.56 22.89
N PRO A 62 -0.23 -38.07 24.15
CA PRO A 62 0.16 -36.69 24.46
C PRO A 62 1.61 -36.34 24.12
N LYS A 63 2.44 -37.31 23.72
CA LYS A 63 3.82 -37.06 23.26
C LYS A 63 3.88 -36.88 21.74
N ALA A 64 2.83 -37.23 21.02
CA ALA A 64 2.71 -37.02 19.57
C ALA A 64 2.31 -35.57 19.27
N VAL A 65 3.20 -34.64 19.60
CA VAL A 65 3.01 -33.19 19.50
C VAL A 65 4.22 -32.51 18.89
N VAL A 66 3.98 -31.44 18.14
CA VAL A 66 4.99 -30.49 17.66
C VAL A 66 4.54 -29.06 17.97
N SER A 67 5.45 -28.10 17.96
CA SER A 67 5.15 -26.67 18.14
C SER A 67 5.91 -25.87 17.08
N PRO A 68 5.37 -25.75 15.86
CA PRO A 68 6.02 -24.97 14.82
C PRO A 68 5.96 -23.46 15.13
N ASP A 69 7.03 -22.72 14.82
CA ASP A 69 7.03 -21.26 15.00
C ASP A 69 5.95 -20.59 14.17
N VAL A 70 5.73 -21.06 12.93
CA VAL A 70 4.67 -20.60 12.03
C VAL A 70 4.14 -21.79 11.24
N PHE A 71 2.82 -21.89 11.09
CA PHE A 71 2.19 -22.89 10.24
C PHE A 71 0.88 -22.43 9.62
N VAL A 72 0.54 -23.05 8.48
CA VAL A 72 -0.72 -22.83 7.75
C VAL A 72 -1.41 -24.15 7.48
N VAL A 73 -2.72 -24.21 7.73
CA VAL A 73 -3.58 -25.37 7.43
C VAL A 73 -4.69 -24.94 6.48
N PHE A 74 -4.72 -25.52 5.28
CA PHE A 74 -5.80 -25.34 4.32
C PHE A 74 -6.95 -26.33 4.60
N GLY A 75 -8.18 -25.80 4.58
CA GLY A 75 -9.39 -26.52 4.93
C GLY A 75 -9.74 -26.49 6.43
N ALA A 76 -8.98 -25.77 7.25
CA ALA A 76 -9.27 -25.58 8.67
C ALA A 76 -9.85 -24.17 8.93
N SER A 77 -10.85 -24.08 9.82
CA SER A 77 -11.48 -22.80 10.16
C SER A 77 -10.53 -21.89 10.97
N LYS A 78 -10.67 -20.57 10.77
CA LYS A 78 -9.90 -19.50 11.45
C LYS A 78 -10.14 -19.33 12.96
N ARG A 79 -10.91 -20.22 13.61
CA ARG A 79 -11.21 -20.10 15.05
C ARG A 79 -9.95 -20.20 15.92
N LYS A 80 -9.94 -19.52 17.07
CA LYS A 80 -8.84 -19.65 18.04
C LYS A 80 -8.87 -21.01 18.75
N ARG A 81 -7.69 -21.50 19.10
CA ARG A 81 -7.48 -22.81 19.74
C ARG A 81 -6.47 -22.67 20.87
N ARG A 82 -6.62 -23.49 21.91
CA ARG A 82 -5.61 -23.64 22.98
C ARG A 82 -4.50 -24.61 22.58
N SER A 83 -4.86 -25.63 21.81
CA SER A 83 -3.96 -26.49 21.04
C SER A 83 -4.69 -26.97 19.79
N TYR A 84 -3.93 -27.28 18.74
CA TYR A 84 -4.45 -27.85 17.51
C TYR A 84 -4.43 -29.38 17.62
N GLN A 85 -5.59 -30.03 17.51
CA GLN A 85 -5.72 -31.48 17.64
C GLN A 85 -6.27 -32.04 16.34
N ALA A 86 -5.46 -32.78 15.59
CA ALA A 86 -5.79 -33.17 14.22
C ALA A 86 -7.14 -33.91 14.10
N TRP A 87 -7.46 -34.79 15.05
CA TRP A 87 -8.73 -35.54 15.06
C TRP A 87 -9.98 -34.66 15.26
N LYS A 88 -9.83 -33.46 15.82
CA LYS A 88 -10.91 -32.45 15.92
C LYS A 88 -11.04 -31.59 14.66
N GLU A 89 -10.13 -31.76 13.71
CA GLU A 89 -9.97 -30.94 12.51
C GLU A 89 -9.98 -31.82 11.25
N ASN A 90 -10.76 -32.91 11.25
CA ASN A 90 -10.84 -33.87 10.14
C ASN A 90 -9.48 -34.48 9.73
N ASN A 91 -8.59 -34.67 10.69
CA ASN A 91 -7.21 -35.13 10.52
C ASN A 91 -6.37 -34.24 9.59
N LYS A 92 -6.75 -32.96 9.43
CA LYS A 92 -5.93 -31.97 8.72
C LYS A 92 -4.72 -31.60 9.58
N LEU A 93 -3.55 -31.64 8.97
CA LEU A 93 -2.28 -31.21 9.55
C LEU A 93 -1.77 -29.98 8.78
N PRO A 94 -0.75 -29.26 9.28
CA PRO A 94 -0.11 -28.19 8.54
C PRO A 94 0.28 -28.57 7.12
N ASP A 95 -0.06 -27.72 6.16
CA ASP A 95 0.41 -27.82 4.77
C ASP A 95 1.75 -27.10 4.60
N PHE A 96 1.95 -26.02 5.35
CA PHE A 96 3.16 -25.22 5.38
C PHE A 96 3.64 -25.07 6.82
N VAL A 97 4.95 -25.21 7.03
CA VAL A 97 5.63 -24.90 8.29
C VAL A 97 6.84 -24.02 8.01
N MET A 98 7.07 -23.04 8.88
CA MET A 98 8.29 -22.26 8.94
C MET A 98 8.83 -22.22 10.37
N GLU A 99 10.12 -22.49 10.51
CA GLU A 99 10.88 -22.36 11.77
C GLU A 99 11.80 -21.14 11.69
N ILE A 100 11.74 -20.28 12.70
CA ILE A 100 12.61 -19.12 12.90
C ILE A 100 13.75 -19.55 13.83
N THR A 101 14.75 -20.18 13.21
CA THR A 101 15.76 -20.98 13.90
C THR A 101 16.84 -20.13 14.57
N SER A 102 17.46 -20.66 15.63
CA SER A 102 18.61 -20.07 16.33
C SER A 102 19.70 -21.12 16.58
N LYS A 103 20.84 -20.72 17.16
CA LYS A 103 21.93 -21.66 17.51
C LYS A 103 21.47 -22.91 18.24
N THR A 104 20.57 -22.73 19.20
CA THR A 104 20.18 -23.76 20.16
C THR A 104 19.18 -24.75 19.57
N THR A 105 18.42 -24.35 18.55
CA THR A 105 17.39 -25.19 17.91
C THR A 105 17.85 -25.78 16.58
N ARG A 106 18.96 -25.28 16.00
CA ARG A 106 19.49 -25.67 14.69
C ARG A 106 19.53 -27.18 14.43
N ILE A 107 20.02 -28.00 15.38
CA ILE A 107 20.16 -29.45 15.13
C ILE A 107 18.77 -30.10 14.95
N GLU A 108 17.84 -29.75 15.83
CA GLU A 108 16.47 -30.24 15.80
C GLU A 108 15.76 -29.78 14.52
N ASP A 109 15.94 -28.50 14.14
CA ASP A 109 15.32 -27.90 12.95
C ASP A 109 15.93 -28.39 11.63
N GLU A 110 17.24 -28.70 11.55
CA GLU A 110 17.89 -29.19 10.31
C GLU A 110 17.82 -30.71 10.13
N ARG A 111 17.45 -31.50 11.16
CA ARG A 111 17.49 -32.98 11.08
C ARG A 111 16.21 -33.66 11.54
N ASP A 112 15.80 -33.44 12.79
CA ASP A 112 14.77 -34.25 13.44
C ASP A 112 13.37 -33.82 12.98
N LYS A 113 13.10 -32.51 13.04
CA LYS A 113 11.82 -31.92 12.62
C LYS A 113 11.51 -32.10 11.14
N PRO A 114 12.43 -31.89 10.18
CA PRO A 114 12.15 -32.12 8.76
C PRO A 114 11.71 -33.56 8.49
N SER A 115 12.35 -34.53 9.13
CA SER A 115 11.99 -35.95 9.00
C SER A 115 10.57 -36.21 9.52
N LEU A 116 10.20 -35.63 10.67
CA LEU A 116 8.86 -35.75 11.23
C LEU A 116 7.81 -35.02 10.38
N TYR A 117 8.05 -33.78 9.96
CA TYR A 117 7.12 -33.02 9.14
C TYR A 117 6.87 -33.68 7.78
N ALA A 118 7.89 -34.31 7.18
CA ALA A 118 7.73 -35.12 5.98
C ALA A 118 6.81 -36.33 6.21
N GLN A 119 6.97 -37.05 7.34
CA GLN A 119 6.07 -38.15 7.73
C GLN A 119 4.63 -37.69 7.99
N LEU A 120 4.46 -36.46 8.48
CA LEU A 120 3.17 -35.83 8.71
C LEU A 120 2.52 -35.28 7.42
N GLY A 121 3.24 -35.28 6.30
CA GLY A 121 2.73 -34.83 5.01
C GLY A 121 2.73 -33.31 4.83
N VAL A 122 3.50 -32.57 5.64
CA VAL A 122 3.65 -31.11 5.48
C VAL A 122 4.30 -30.84 4.11
N GLN A 123 3.58 -30.15 3.22
CA GLN A 123 3.96 -30.02 1.82
C GLN A 123 5.19 -29.13 1.62
N GLU A 124 5.33 -28.06 2.41
CA GLU A 124 6.50 -27.17 2.38
C GLU A 124 7.02 -26.86 3.78
N TYR A 125 8.34 -26.92 3.93
CA TYR A 125 9.06 -26.63 5.17
C TYR A 125 10.11 -25.56 4.92
N PHE A 126 10.09 -24.50 5.71
CA PHE A 126 11.00 -23.36 5.58
C PHE A 126 11.77 -23.11 6.88
N GLN A 127 12.98 -22.57 6.73
CA GLN A 127 13.83 -22.18 7.84
C GLN A 127 14.38 -20.79 7.58
N TYR A 128 14.31 -19.93 8.59
CA TYR A 128 14.89 -18.59 8.54
C TYR A 128 15.70 -18.31 9.81
N ASP A 129 16.93 -17.81 9.62
CA ASP A 129 17.81 -17.34 10.70
C ASP A 129 17.90 -15.80 10.65
N PRO A 130 17.22 -15.10 11.58
CA PRO A 130 17.21 -13.63 11.62
C PRO A 130 18.60 -12.99 11.86
N THR A 131 19.49 -13.68 12.58
CA THR A 131 20.81 -13.15 12.96
C THR A 131 21.89 -13.58 11.97
N GLY A 132 21.67 -14.71 11.30
CA GLY A 132 22.51 -15.19 10.21
C GLY A 132 23.85 -15.78 10.60
N ASP A 133 24.05 -15.98 11.90
CA ASP A 133 25.24 -16.57 12.50
C ASP A 133 25.22 -18.11 12.50
N TYR A 134 24.11 -18.75 12.12
CA TYR A 134 23.99 -20.22 12.16
C TYR A 134 23.48 -20.87 10.88
N LEU A 135 22.51 -20.29 10.18
CA LEU A 135 21.95 -20.84 8.95
C LEU A 135 22.56 -20.16 7.72
N GLN A 136 23.14 -20.96 6.83
CA GLN A 136 23.74 -20.50 5.59
C GLN A 136 23.20 -21.34 4.41
N PRO A 137 22.52 -20.72 3.42
CA PRO A 137 22.00 -19.35 3.45
C PRO A 137 20.96 -19.14 4.57
N GLN A 138 20.73 -17.89 4.98
CA GLN A 138 19.83 -17.53 6.10
C GLN A 138 18.37 -17.92 5.86
N LEU A 139 17.97 -18.22 4.63
CA LEU A 139 16.65 -18.69 4.27
C LEU A 139 16.80 -19.96 3.44
N LYS A 140 16.13 -21.02 3.86
CA LYS A 140 16.03 -22.29 3.12
C LYS A 140 14.56 -22.69 3.02
N GLY A 141 14.19 -23.28 1.89
CA GLY A 141 12.86 -23.83 1.66
C GLY A 141 12.97 -25.23 1.07
N PHE A 142 12.05 -26.10 1.48
CA PHE A 142 12.00 -27.49 1.05
C PHE A 142 10.58 -27.87 0.68
N ARG A 143 10.42 -28.68 -0.36
CA ARG A 143 9.13 -29.22 -0.79
C ARG A 143 9.12 -30.73 -0.65
N LEU A 144 8.02 -31.26 -0.12
CA LEU A 144 7.82 -32.69 0.02
C LEU A 144 7.52 -33.30 -1.35
N LEU A 145 8.39 -34.21 -1.79
CA LEU A 145 8.26 -34.98 -3.02
C LEU A 145 8.52 -36.45 -2.70
N GLU A 146 7.56 -37.32 -3.03
CA GLU A 146 7.66 -38.77 -2.78
C GLU A 146 8.04 -39.13 -1.32
N GLY A 147 7.54 -38.35 -0.35
CA GLY A 147 7.77 -38.57 1.08
C GLY A 147 9.11 -38.06 1.60
N GLN A 148 9.90 -37.34 0.79
CA GLN A 148 11.15 -36.73 1.19
C GLN A 148 11.20 -35.23 0.83
N TYR A 149 11.84 -34.44 1.68
CA TYR A 149 12.04 -33.02 1.40
C TYR A 149 13.16 -32.83 0.38
N GLN A 150 12.86 -32.09 -0.69
CA GLN A 150 13.84 -31.61 -1.65
C GLN A 150 13.98 -30.08 -1.54
N PRO A 151 15.21 -29.53 -1.60
CA PRO A 151 15.41 -28.08 -1.57
C PRO A 151 14.67 -27.39 -2.72
N ILE A 152 14.00 -26.27 -2.43
CA ILE A 152 13.42 -25.39 -3.44
C ILE A 152 14.54 -24.45 -3.91
N PRO A 153 14.87 -24.42 -5.21
CA PRO A 153 15.89 -23.52 -5.73
C PRO A 153 15.51 -22.05 -5.51
N ALA A 154 16.49 -21.23 -5.13
CA ALA A 154 16.31 -19.80 -5.08
C ALA A 154 16.24 -19.20 -6.50
N GLU A 155 15.37 -18.21 -6.67
CA GLU A 155 15.24 -17.42 -7.88
C GLU A 155 15.88 -16.04 -7.73
N THR A 156 16.26 -15.44 -8.86
CA THR A 156 16.77 -14.06 -8.90
C THR A 156 15.60 -13.08 -9.05
N ARG A 157 15.59 -12.05 -8.20
CA ARG A 157 14.72 -10.88 -8.32
C ARG A 157 15.58 -9.62 -8.16
N PRO A 158 15.29 -8.50 -8.87
CA PRO A 158 16.16 -7.32 -8.90
C PRO A 158 16.50 -6.71 -7.52
N ASN A 159 15.65 -6.91 -6.52
CA ASN A 159 15.78 -6.33 -5.17
C ASN A 159 15.83 -7.38 -4.05
N ALA A 160 15.92 -8.66 -4.39
CA ALA A 160 16.07 -9.73 -3.40
C ALA A 160 17.50 -10.24 -3.41
N LEU A 161 18.08 -10.39 -2.22
CA LEU A 161 19.33 -11.14 -2.05
C LEU A 161 19.10 -12.62 -2.36
N LEU A 162 17.91 -13.11 -2.00
CA LEU A 162 17.45 -14.47 -2.26
C LEU A 162 15.92 -14.47 -2.27
N CYS A 163 15.32 -15.20 -3.21
CA CYS A 163 13.87 -15.38 -3.31
C CYS A 163 13.57 -16.87 -3.42
N ILE A 164 12.70 -17.42 -2.57
CA ILE A 164 12.23 -18.80 -2.68
C ILE A 164 10.69 -18.79 -2.86
N PRO A 165 10.15 -19.32 -3.96
CA PRO A 165 8.71 -19.39 -4.17
C PRO A 165 8.07 -20.53 -3.35
N SER A 166 7.02 -20.21 -2.61
CA SER A 166 6.14 -21.17 -1.95
C SER A 166 4.93 -21.44 -2.84
N GLN A 167 4.80 -22.68 -3.31
CA GLN A 167 3.62 -23.10 -4.07
C GLN A 167 2.41 -23.31 -3.16
N VAL A 168 2.65 -23.74 -1.92
CA VAL A 168 1.58 -23.98 -0.93
C VAL A 168 0.91 -22.67 -0.55
N LEU A 169 1.69 -21.62 -0.31
CA LEU A 169 1.15 -20.31 0.05
C LEU A 169 0.70 -19.50 -1.19
N GLY A 170 1.28 -19.76 -2.36
CA GLY A 170 1.12 -18.90 -3.53
C GLY A 170 1.85 -17.55 -3.37
N LEU A 171 2.96 -17.56 -2.61
CA LEU A 171 3.73 -16.38 -2.23
C LEU A 171 5.22 -16.60 -2.52
N GLU A 172 5.97 -15.53 -2.59
CA GLU A 172 7.43 -15.57 -2.62
C GLU A 172 8.01 -15.13 -1.27
N LEU A 173 9.03 -15.85 -0.79
CA LEU A 173 9.74 -15.51 0.43
C LEU A 173 11.07 -14.87 0.05
N TRP A 174 11.20 -13.58 0.30
CA TRP A 174 12.36 -12.80 -0.07
C TRP A 174 13.21 -12.53 1.16
N LEU A 175 14.52 -12.70 0.99
CA LEU A 175 15.53 -12.14 1.87
C LEU A 175 16.02 -10.84 1.22
N ILE A 176 15.80 -9.71 1.89
CA ILE A 176 16.19 -8.38 1.41
C ILE A 176 17.16 -7.73 2.38
N GLU A 177 17.93 -6.73 1.93
CA GLU A 177 18.72 -5.91 2.86
C GLU A 177 17.79 -5.16 3.81
N SER A 178 18.14 -5.13 5.10
CA SER A 178 17.35 -4.39 6.08
C SER A 178 17.40 -2.89 5.79
N ALA A 179 16.23 -2.24 5.75
CA ALA A 179 16.17 -0.78 5.63
C ALA A 179 16.91 -0.09 6.80
N PHE A 180 16.90 -0.70 7.98
CA PHE A 180 17.68 -0.22 9.12
C PHE A 180 19.17 -0.38 8.89
N SER A 181 19.64 -1.52 8.38
CA SER A 181 21.06 -1.74 8.05
C SER A 181 21.55 -0.79 6.94
N LEU A 182 20.70 -0.45 5.96
CA LEU A 182 21.04 0.51 4.91
C LEU A 182 21.13 1.96 5.42
N LEU A 183 20.31 2.33 6.40
CA LEU A 183 20.27 3.70 6.95
C LEU A 183 21.28 3.92 8.07
N PHE A 184 21.64 2.86 8.79
CA PHE A 184 22.53 2.93 9.94
C PHE A 184 23.63 1.86 9.80
N ASN A 185 24.77 2.25 9.19
CA ASN A 185 25.98 1.42 9.12
C ASN A 185 26.50 1.11 10.54
N PHE A 186 26.00 0.05 11.17
CA PHE A 186 26.47 -0.42 12.46
C PHE A 186 27.48 -1.56 12.29
N ASP A 187 28.75 -1.26 12.53
CA ASP A 187 29.88 -2.23 12.55
C ASP A 187 29.93 -3.11 13.82
N ASN A 188 28.90 -3.07 14.69
CA ASN A 188 28.97 -3.69 16.02
C ASN A 188 28.20 -5.03 16.15
N GLY A 189 28.17 -5.82 15.08
CA GLY A 189 28.08 -7.29 15.17
C GLY A 189 26.75 -7.96 15.57
N HIS A 190 25.65 -7.23 15.78
CA HIS A 190 24.37 -7.82 16.23
C HIS A 190 23.11 -7.30 15.52
N ALA A 191 23.23 -6.57 14.41
CA ALA A 191 22.07 -6.10 13.64
C ALA A 191 21.52 -7.22 12.75
N ILE A 192 20.18 -7.28 12.62
CA ILE A 192 19.48 -8.05 11.59
C ILE A 192 19.88 -7.42 10.25
N GLN A 193 20.87 -7.99 9.58
CA GLN A 193 21.39 -7.44 8.32
C GLN A 193 20.38 -7.64 7.18
N ARG A 194 19.60 -8.72 7.23
CA ARG A 194 18.71 -9.12 6.16
C ARG A 194 17.35 -9.51 6.69
N GLU A 195 16.32 -9.04 6.02
CA GLU A 195 14.94 -9.20 6.45
C GLU A 195 14.20 -10.21 5.59
N LEU A 196 13.51 -11.14 6.25
CA LEU A 196 12.52 -11.99 5.59
C LEU A 196 11.24 -11.18 5.34
N ARG A 197 10.74 -11.21 4.11
CA ARG A 197 9.44 -10.66 3.72
C ARG A 197 8.71 -11.56 2.75
N PHE A 198 7.40 -11.67 2.90
CA PHE A 198 6.54 -12.30 1.91
C PHE A 198 6.14 -11.29 0.84
N PHE A 199 6.10 -11.74 -0.42
CA PHE A 199 5.66 -10.98 -1.58
C PHE A 199 4.56 -11.74 -2.32
N ASP A 200 3.55 -11.01 -2.80
CA ASP A 200 2.55 -11.57 -3.72
C ASP A 200 3.15 -11.55 -5.14
N PRO A 201 3.38 -12.71 -5.78
CA PRO A 201 3.98 -12.75 -7.12
C PRO A 201 3.08 -12.13 -8.20
N ASN A 202 1.78 -11.98 -7.95
CA ASN A 202 0.85 -11.41 -8.94
C ASN A 202 0.90 -9.88 -8.97
N THR A 203 1.09 -9.24 -7.81
CA THR A 203 1.14 -7.78 -7.70
C THR A 203 2.57 -7.25 -7.57
N GLY A 204 3.51 -8.10 -7.15
CA GLY A 204 4.86 -7.71 -6.76
C GLY A 204 4.93 -6.96 -5.42
N GLU A 205 3.83 -6.90 -4.67
CA GLU A 205 3.75 -6.15 -3.42
C GLU A 205 4.22 -6.97 -2.22
N LYS A 206 4.93 -6.30 -1.30
CA LYS A 206 5.30 -6.83 0.00
C LYS A 206 4.05 -6.98 0.86
N LEU A 207 3.85 -8.15 1.46
CA LEU A 207 2.79 -8.36 2.44
C LEU A 207 3.09 -7.59 3.74
N PRO A 208 2.19 -6.72 4.20
CA PRO A 208 2.34 -5.98 5.44
C PRO A 208 1.96 -6.83 6.66
N ASN A 209 2.53 -6.51 7.82
CA ASN A 209 1.96 -6.93 9.11
C ASN A 209 0.80 -6.01 9.55
N TYR A 210 0.17 -6.25 10.71
CA TYR A 210 -0.99 -5.47 11.15
C TYR A 210 -0.65 -3.99 11.37
N LYS A 211 0.55 -3.69 11.87
CA LYS A 211 1.02 -2.32 12.10
C LYS A 211 1.23 -1.58 10.78
N GLU A 212 1.95 -2.18 9.85
CA GLU A 212 2.21 -1.64 8.51
C GLU A 212 0.90 -1.42 7.75
N ALA A 213 -0.02 -2.40 7.78
CA ALA A 213 -1.32 -2.30 7.12
C ALA A 213 -2.19 -1.16 7.68
N ARG A 214 -2.18 -0.97 9.01
CA ARG A 214 -2.88 0.14 9.67
C ARG A 214 -2.29 1.49 9.29
N GLN A 215 -0.96 1.59 9.27
CA GLN A 215 -0.26 2.81 8.86
C GLN A 215 -0.55 3.16 7.40
N ALA A 216 -0.53 2.17 6.50
CA ALA A 216 -0.86 2.37 5.09
C ALA A 216 -2.31 2.87 4.90
N ARG A 217 -3.27 2.32 5.65
CA ARG A 217 -4.67 2.79 5.62
C ARG A 217 -4.80 4.23 6.10
N ALA A 218 -4.19 4.59 7.22
CA ALA A 218 -4.22 5.95 7.75
C ALA A 218 -3.58 6.97 6.78
N LEU A 219 -2.46 6.62 6.14
CA LEU A 219 -1.82 7.47 5.14
C LEU A 219 -2.71 7.62 3.88
N ALA A 220 -3.36 6.55 3.45
CA ALA A 220 -4.27 6.60 2.31
C ALA A 220 -5.53 7.43 2.59
N GLU A 221 -6.06 7.39 3.82
CA GLU A 221 -7.16 8.24 4.26
C GLU A 221 -6.75 9.72 4.25
N LEU A 222 -5.60 10.06 4.85
CA LEU A 222 -5.08 11.42 4.84
C LEU A 222 -4.83 11.94 3.40
N ALA A 223 -4.30 11.09 2.51
CA ALA A 223 -4.07 11.48 1.12
C ALA A 223 -5.38 11.73 0.36
N LYS A 224 -6.45 10.99 0.68
CA LYS A 224 -7.79 11.24 0.11
C LYS A 224 -8.37 12.57 0.59
N GLU A 225 -8.30 12.88 1.88
CA GLU A 225 -8.76 14.16 2.43
C GLU A 225 -8.01 15.34 1.80
N GLN A 226 -6.69 15.23 1.64
CA GLN A 226 -5.88 16.24 0.95
C GLN A 226 -6.26 16.39 -0.52
N ALA A 227 -6.54 15.28 -1.21
CA ALA A 227 -6.96 15.31 -2.61
C ALA A 227 -8.38 15.90 -2.80
N GLU A 228 -9.27 15.70 -1.83
CA GLU A 228 -10.61 16.33 -1.82
C GLU A 228 -10.50 17.84 -1.59
N LEU A 229 -9.73 18.27 -0.59
CA LEU A 229 -9.48 19.70 -0.36
C LEU A 229 -8.85 20.39 -1.58
N ALA A 230 -7.85 19.75 -2.20
CA ALA A 230 -7.22 20.29 -3.41
C ALA A 230 -8.19 20.41 -4.60
N LYS A 231 -9.20 19.53 -4.69
CA LYS A 231 -10.26 19.65 -5.70
C LYS A 231 -11.21 20.81 -5.41
N GLU A 232 -11.60 21.01 -4.15
CA GLU A 232 -12.43 22.14 -3.75
C GLU A 232 -11.73 23.47 -4.00
N GLU A 233 -10.45 23.59 -3.65
CA GLU A 233 -9.63 24.77 -3.94
C GLU A 233 -9.51 25.03 -5.45
N ALA A 234 -9.31 23.97 -6.25
CA ALA A 234 -9.25 24.08 -7.70
C ALA A 234 -10.59 24.51 -8.32
N GLU A 235 -11.72 24.04 -7.79
CA GLU A 235 -13.05 24.46 -8.22
C GLU A 235 -13.32 25.92 -7.88
N GLN A 236 -13.02 26.35 -6.64
CA GLN A 236 -13.13 27.75 -6.24
C GLN A 236 -12.25 28.67 -7.11
N ALA A 237 -11.03 28.26 -7.42
CA ALA A 237 -10.14 29.01 -8.29
C ALA A 237 -10.70 29.12 -9.72
N ARG A 238 -11.34 28.06 -10.24
CA ARG A 238 -12.00 28.08 -11.55
C ARG A 238 -13.18 29.05 -11.56
N ASP A 239 -14.02 29.01 -10.54
CA ASP A 239 -15.19 29.88 -10.44
C ASP A 239 -14.79 31.36 -10.30
N GLN A 240 -13.73 31.65 -9.53
CA GLN A 240 -13.14 32.99 -9.45
C GLN A 240 -12.57 33.45 -10.81
N ALA A 241 -11.90 32.58 -11.55
CA ALA A 241 -11.38 32.89 -12.86
C ALA A 241 -12.50 33.15 -13.89
N GLU A 242 -13.61 32.40 -13.81
CA GLU A 242 -14.80 32.63 -14.64
C GLU A 242 -15.45 33.98 -14.31
N GLN A 243 -15.67 34.29 -13.03
CA GLN A 243 -16.19 35.59 -12.61
C GLN A 243 -15.30 36.75 -13.06
N ALA A 244 -13.97 36.60 -12.96
CA ALA A 244 -13.02 37.61 -13.43
C ALA A 244 -13.09 37.79 -14.95
N ARG A 245 -13.30 36.71 -15.72
CA ARG A 245 -13.48 36.77 -17.17
C ARG A 245 -14.76 37.51 -17.54
N ASP A 246 -15.87 37.19 -16.88
CA ASP A 246 -17.16 37.82 -17.15
C ASP A 246 -17.14 39.31 -16.79
N GLN A 247 -16.48 39.69 -15.69
CA GLN A 247 -16.25 41.10 -15.33
C GLN A 247 -15.39 41.83 -16.37
N ALA A 248 -14.33 41.19 -16.87
CA ALA A 248 -13.48 41.76 -17.91
C ALA A 248 -14.24 41.95 -19.24
N GLU A 249 -15.11 41.02 -19.59
CA GLU A 249 -15.98 41.11 -20.77
C GLU A 249 -16.98 42.27 -20.64
N GLN A 250 -17.68 42.38 -19.50
CA GLN A 250 -18.58 43.50 -19.22
C GLN A 250 -17.87 44.85 -19.25
N ALA A 251 -16.67 44.95 -18.69
CA ALA A 251 -15.87 46.16 -18.72
C ALA A 251 -15.46 46.54 -20.16
N ARG A 252 -15.17 45.55 -21.01
CA ARG A 252 -14.85 45.77 -22.43
C ARG A 252 -16.07 46.29 -23.19
N ASP A 253 -17.23 45.69 -23.00
CA ASP A 253 -18.47 46.10 -23.66
C ASP A 253 -18.89 47.51 -23.23
N GLN A 254 -18.74 47.86 -21.94
CA GLN A 254 -18.99 49.22 -21.45
C GLN A 254 -18.02 50.24 -22.06
N ALA A 255 -16.73 49.89 -22.18
CA ALA A 255 -15.73 50.75 -22.79
C ALA A 255 -16.01 50.98 -24.29
N GLU A 256 -16.47 49.94 -24.99
CA GLU A 256 -16.88 50.04 -26.40
C GLU A 256 -18.11 50.94 -26.56
N GLN A 257 -19.16 50.73 -25.76
CA GLN A 257 -20.35 51.60 -25.75
C GLN A 257 -20.03 53.06 -25.42
N ALA A 258 -19.15 53.31 -24.44
CA ALA A 258 -18.73 54.66 -24.07
C ALA A 258 -17.95 55.33 -25.21
N LYS A 259 -17.12 54.57 -25.93
CA LYS A 259 -16.39 55.07 -27.09
C LYS A 259 -17.34 55.44 -28.23
N ASP A 260 -18.31 54.57 -28.53
CA ASP A 260 -19.32 54.82 -29.57
C ASP A 260 -20.19 56.04 -29.24
N GLN A 261 -20.62 56.17 -27.98
CA GLN A 261 -21.37 57.34 -27.50
C GLN A 261 -20.54 58.63 -27.62
N ALA A 262 -19.26 58.60 -27.25
CA ALA A 262 -18.37 59.74 -27.38
C ALA A 262 -18.15 60.13 -28.86
N GLU A 263 -18.03 59.16 -29.75
CA GLU A 263 -17.91 59.38 -31.19
C GLU A 263 -19.19 59.99 -31.79
N GLN A 264 -20.36 59.45 -31.45
CA GLN A 264 -21.65 60.03 -31.84
C GLN A 264 -21.83 61.45 -31.31
N ALA A 265 -21.51 61.70 -30.03
CA ALA A 265 -21.60 63.02 -29.43
C ALA A 265 -20.69 64.03 -30.17
N ARG A 266 -19.47 63.62 -30.54
CA ARG A 266 -18.55 64.43 -31.36
C ARG A 266 -19.12 64.72 -32.75
N ARG A 267 -19.65 63.71 -33.43
CA ARG A 267 -20.27 63.84 -34.76
C ARG A 267 -21.45 64.81 -34.76
N LEU A 268 -22.24 64.85 -33.69
CA LEU A 268 -23.36 65.79 -33.53
C LEU A 268 -22.93 67.20 -33.08
N ALA A 269 -21.92 67.30 -32.22
CA ALA A 269 -21.47 68.58 -31.64
C ALA A 269 -20.68 69.43 -32.63
N VAL A 270 -19.79 68.83 -33.42
CA VAL A 270 -18.88 69.56 -34.32
C VAL A 270 -19.65 70.44 -35.34
N PRO A 271 -20.65 69.94 -36.09
CA PRO A 271 -21.39 70.78 -37.04
C PRO A 271 -22.19 71.90 -36.35
N ARG A 272 -22.77 71.63 -35.17
CA ARG A 272 -23.53 72.62 -34.39
C ARG A 272 -22.65 73.76 -33.89
N LEU A 273 -21.48 73.46 -33.35
CA LEU A 273 -20.55 74.47 -32.85
C LEU A 273 -20.00 75.36 -33.99
N LEU A 274 -19.72 74.76 -35.16
CA LEU A 274 -19.34 75.53 -36.35
C LEU A 274 -20.47 76.43 -36.85
N ALA A 275 -21.73 75.95 -36.83
CA ALA A 275 -22.90 76.74 -37.21
C ALA A 275 -23.18 77.92 -36.26
N LEU A 276 -22.73 77.83 -35.01
CA LEU A 276 -22.79 78.91 -34.01
C LEU A 276 -21.67 79.95 -34.17
N GLY A 277 -20.77 79.79 -35.15
CA GLY A 277 -19.76 80.78 -35.52
C GLY A 277 -18.38 80.59 -34.88
N LEU A 278 -18.12 79.46 -34.21
CA LEU A 278 -16.77 79.11 -33.73
C LEU A 278 -15.86 78.71 -34.91
N THR A 279 -14.58 79.06 -34.84
CA THR A 279 -13.59 78.65 -35.85
C THR A 279 -13.19 77.19 -35.68
N VAL A 280 -12.65 76.57 -36.74
CA VAL A 280 -12.17 75.18 -36.72
C VAL A 280 -11.13 74.96 -35.61
N GLU A 281 -10.24 75.93 -35.40
CA GLU A 281 -9.23 75.91 -34.33
C GLU A 281 -9.86 75.97 -32.94
N GLN A 282 -10.90 76.80 -32.74
CA GLN A 282 -11.60 76.90 -31.46
C GLN A 282 -12.38 75.62 -31.13
N VAL A 283 -12.98 74.95 -32.12
CA VAL A 283 -13.68 73.67 -31.91
C VAL A 283 -12.70 72.52 -31.71
N ALA A 284 -11.57 72.51 -32.43
CA ALA A 284 -10.48 71.55 -32.24
C ALA A 284 -9.92 71.60 -30.81
N ASP A 285 -9.64 72.80 -30.30
CA ASP A 285 -9.14 73.00 -28.94
C ASP A 285 -10.20 72.61 -27.88
N ALA A 286 -11.45 73.06 -28.06
CA ALA A 286 -12.54 72.80 -27.10
C ALA A 286 -12.91 71.31 -26.97
N LEU A 287 -12.81 70.54 -28.05
CA LEU A 287 -13.11 69.10 -28.05
C LEU A 287 -11.85 68.22 -27.95
N GLN A 288 -10.68 68.84 -27.84
CA GLN A 288 -9.36 68.17 -27.87
C GLN A 288 -9.21 67.24 -29.08
N LEU A 289 -9.63 67.71 -30.25
CA LEU A 289 -9.52 67.01 -31.53
C LEU A 289 -8.47 67.66 -32.41
N SER A 290 -7.86 66.89 -33.31
CA SER A 290 -6.99 67.46 -34.34
C SER A 290 -7.82 68.17 -35.42
N MET A 291 -7.23 69.14 -36.09
CA MET A 291 -7.86 69.85 -37.21
C MET A 291 -8.32 68.89 -38.32
N GLN A 292 -7.54 67.83 -38.58
CA GLN A 292 -7.90 66.77 -39.53
C GLN A 292 -9.14 65.96 -39.09
N GLN A 293 -9.30 65.73 -37.79
CA GLN A 293 -10.48 65.04 -37.24
C GLN A 293 -11.74 65.92 -37.35
N ILE A 294 -11.61 67.23 -37.14
CA ILE A 294 -12.71 68.18 -37.34
C ILE A 294 -13.14 68.23 -38.82
N GLU A 295 -12.19 68.24 -39.75
CA GLU A 295 -12.47 68.26 -41.19
C GLU A 295 -13.12 66.97 -41.71
N ALA A 296 -12.69 65.81 -41.21
CA ALA A 296 -13.32 64.53 -41.52
C ALA A 296 -14.78 64.47 -41.03
N LEU A 297 -15.04 64.89 -39.78
CA LEU A 297 -16.39 64.94 -39.20
C LEU A 297 -17.29 66.00 -39.87
N ARG A 298 -16.69 67.03 -40.48
CA ARG A 298 -17.41 68.06 -41.26
C ARG A 298 -17.91 67.51 -42.61
N GLN A 299 -17.14 66.66 -43.28
CA GLN A 299 -17.53 66.06 -44.57
C GLN A 299 -18.62 65.00 -44.40
N ASP A 300 -18.55 64.22 -43.33
CA ASP A 300 -19.47 63.10 -43.04
C ASP A 300 -20.88 63.55 -42.55
N GLY A 301 -21.07 64.84 -42.28
CA GLY A 301 -22.35 65.48 -41.97
C GLY A 301 -23.03 66.17 -43.16
N GLY A 302 -22.33 66.31 -44.31
CA GLY A 302 -22.83 66.97 -45.51
C GLY A 302 -23.73 66.10 -46.40
N ASP A 303 -23.67 64.78 -46.26
CA ASP A 303 -24.40 63.83 -47.12
C ASP A 303 -25.83 63.50 -46.67
N ALA A 304 -26.24 63.91 -45.47
CA ALA A 304 -27.58 63.61 -44.93
C ALA A 304 -28.69 64.63 -45.34
N SER A 305 -28.41 65.58 -46.25
CA SER A 305 -29.40 66.56 -46.75
C SER A 305 -29.80 66.35 -48.23
N SER A 306 -29.54 65.17 -48.79
CA SER A 306 -29.86 64.83 -50.18
C SER A 306 -30.79 63.60 -50.26
N THR A 307 -32.01 63.68 -49.72
CA THR A 307 -33.19 62.92 -50.21
C THR A 307 -34.47 63.49 -49.64
#